data_AF-A0A4U7EU48-F1
#
_entry.id   AF-A0A4U7EU48-F1
#
_cell.length_a   1.000
_cell.length_b   1.000
_cell.length_c   1.000
_cell.angle_alpha   90.00
_cell.angle_beta   90.00
_cell.angle_gamma   90.00
#
_symmetry.space_group_name_H-M   'P 1'
#
loop_
_entity.id
_entity.type
_entity.pdbx_description
1 polymer ?
#
loop_
_entity_poly.entity_id
_entity_poly.type
_entity_poly.pdbx_seq_one_letter_code
_entity_poly.pdbx_strand_id
1 'polypeptide(L)'
;MTDDARSDDDPAAPTVSCERCDREWKLDRDRDDLGPGSHAIEQFALDHERHTGHYPDDVTPWLASCDRCPDGERFLSERPARRWARTHARHTRHAVRLDPPTGDVEVVSAEGPSERSPP
;
A
#
# COMPACT_ATOMS: atom_id res chain seq x y z
N MET A 1 -3.88 39.59 29.82
CA MET A 1 -3.51 39.19 28.46
C MET A 1 -3.40 37.68 28.51
N THR A 2 -4.33 36.98 27.89
CA THR A 2 -4.41 35.51 27.93
C THR A 2 -3.42 34.96 26.91
N ASP A 3 -2.49 34.16 27.38
CA ASP A 3 -1.47 33.49 26.60
C ASP A 3 -2.13 32.47 25.65
N ASP A 4 -1.60 32.46 24.43
CA ASP A 4 -2.03 31.75 23.24
C ASP A 4 -2.35 30.27 23.51
N ALA A 5 -3.62 29.89 23.42
CA ALA A 5 -4.01 28.49 23.26
C ALA A 5 -3.64 28.06 21.83
N ARG A 6 -2.37 27.63 21.65
CA ARG A 6 -1.95 26.90 20.47
C ARG A 6 -2.75 25.60 20.43
N SER A 7 -3.82 25.55 19.65
CA SER A 7 -4.54 24.31 19.39
C SER A 7 -3.55 23.28 18.88
N ASP A 8 -3.29 22.27 19.70
CA ASP A 8 -2.54 21.05 19.41
C ASP A 8 -3.36 20.16 18.44
N ASP A 9 -3.86 20.75 17.35
CA ASP A 9 -4.48 20.03 16.24
C ASP A 9 -3.38 19.58 15.27
N ASP A 10 -2.27 19.08 15.84
CA ASP A 10 -1.23 18.43 15.04
C ASP A 10 -1.76 17.03 14.71
N PRO A 11 -2.05 16.73 13.43
CA PRO A 11 -2.60 15.43 13.07
C PRO A 11 -1.62 14.34 13.51
N ALA A 12 -2.07 13.50 14.47
CA ALA A 12 -1.24 12.49 15.12
C ALA A 12 -0.34 11.75 14.11
N ALA A 13 0.95 11.67 14.45
CA ALA A 13 1.95 11.01 13.63
C ALA A 13 1.56 9.52 13.41
N PRO A 14 1.65 9.00 12.17
CA PRO A 14 1.31 7.61 11.91
C PRO A 14 2.22 6.69 12.74
N THR A 15 1.63 5.68 13.36
CA THR A 15 2.34 4.69 14.17
C THR A 15 2.33 3.36 13.41
N VAL A 16 3.45 2.66 13.42
CA VAL A 16 3.62 1.34 12.80
C VAL A 16 4.16 0.37 13.83
N SER A 17 3.54 -0.80 13.92
CA SER A 17 3.87 -1.88 14.83
C SER A 17 4.30 -3.13 14.05
N CYS A 18 5.17 -3.90 14.66
CA CYS A 18 5.59 -5.19 14.16
C CYS A 18 5.71 -6.17 15.33
N GLU A 19 4.75 -7.08 15.43
CA GLU A 19 4.70 -8.18 16.39
C GLU A 19 5.89 -9.11 16.21
N ARG A 20 6.33 -9.35 14.96
CA ARG A 20 7.50 -10.21 14.67
C ARG A 20 8.81 -9.63 15.21
N CYS A 21 8.89 -8.32 15.38
CA CYS A 21 10.03 -7.63 15.97
C CYS A 21 9.78 -7.19 17.42
N ASP A 22 8.57 -7.41 17.95
CA ASP A 22 8.08 -6.91 19.24
C ASP A 22 8.36 -5.40 19.44
N ARG A 23 8.10 -4.58 18.40
CA ARG A 23 8.38 -3.14 18.42
C ARG A 23 7.31 -2.31 17.74
N GLU A 24 7.18 -1.08 18.22
CA GLU A 24 6.32 -0.03 17.67
C GLU A 24 7.15 1.23 17.41
N TRP A 25 6.89 1.90 16.29
CA TRP A 25 7.55 3.13 15.87
C TRP A 25 6.52 4.19 15.55
N LYS A 26 6.69 5.38 16.14
CA LYS A 26 5.98 6.59 15.72
C LYS A 26 6.78 7.24 14.60
N LEU A 27 6.16 7.39 13.43
CA LEU A 27 6.82 7.94 12.25
C LEU A 27 6.57 9.44 12.19
N ASP A 28 7.63 10.23 12.37
CA ASP A 28 7.56 11.68 12.24
C ASP A 28 7.20 12.09 10.80
N ARG A 29 6.37 13.13 10.66
CA ARG A 29 5.87 13.61 9.37
C ARG A 29 6.90 14.45 8.58
N ASP A 30 8.16 14.46 8.99
CA ASP A 30 9.07 15.53 8.59
C ASP A 30 9.52 15.48 7.12
N ARG A 31 8.90 16.41 6.37
CA ARG A 31 9.46 17.36 5.41
C ARG A 31 9.84 16.85 4.01
N ASP A 32 8.83 16.77 3.14
CA ASP A 32 8.71 17.63 1.94
C ASP A 32 7.35 17.33 1.25
N ASP A 33 6.49 18.34 1.09
CA ASP A 33 5.40 18.54 0.11
C ASP A 33 4.67 17.33 -0.57
N LEU A 34 4.53 16.18 0.08
CA LEU A 34 4.02 14.95 -0.55
C LEU A 34 3.04 14.16 0.33
N GLY A 35 1.85 14.72 0.54
CA GLY A 35 0.65 14.00 1.00
C GLY A 35 0.65 13.51 2.47
N PRO A 36 -0.54 13.22 3.03
CA PRO A 36 -0.68 12.90 4.45
C PRO A 36 -0.20 11.47 4.75
N GLY A 37 0.98 11.32 5.36
CA GLY A 37 1.40 10.13 6.14
C GLY A 37 1.66 8.81 5.38
N SER A 38 1.03 8.58 4.24
CA SER A 38 1.13 7.34 3.47
C SER A 38 2.54 7.09 2.93
N HIS A 39 3.29 8.14 2.62
CA HIS A 39 4.65 8.01 2.09
C HIS A 39 5.69 7.66 3.17
N ALA A 40 5.50 8.09 4.42
CA ALA A 40 6.37 7.73 5.54
C ALA A 40 6.23 6.24 5.90
N ILE A 41 4.98 5.76 5.94
CA ILE A 41 4.67 4.34 6.15
C ILE A 41 5.25 3.49 5.00
N GLU A 42 5.09 3.92 3.74
CA GLU A 42 5.63 3.22 2.58
C GLU A 42 7.15 3.08 2.64
N GLN A 43 7.88 4.16 2.91
CA GLN A 43 9.33 4.12 3.03
C GLN A 43 9.79 3.24 4.20
N PHE A 44 9.15 3.36 5.36
CA PHE A 44 9.45 2.50 6.52
C PHE A 44 9.22 1.03 6.19
N ALA A 45 8.12 0.71 5.52
CA ALA A 45 7.80 -0.66 5.13
C ALA A 45 8.82 -1.26 4.16
N LEU A 46 9.28 -0.48 3.17
CA LEU A 46 10.35 -0.91 2.25
C LEU A 46 11.67 -1.13 2.99
N ASP A 47 12.04 -0.21 3.88
CA ASP A 47 13.28 -0.31 4.62
C ASP A 47 13.26 -1.49 5.61
N HIS A 48 12.15 -1.66 6.33
CA HIS A 48 11.95 -2.76 7.26
C HIS A 48 11.96 -4.11 6.54
N GLU A 49 11.31 -4.24 5.38
CA GLU A 49 11.35 -5.47 4.58
C GLU A 49 12.75 -5.78 4.09
N ARG A 50 13.51 -4.78 3.63
CA ARG A 50 14.90 -4.96 3.20
C ARG A 50 15.83 -5.40 4.32
N HIS A 51 15.58 -4.96 5.55
CA HIS A 51 16.41 -5.28 6.71
C HIS A 51 15.97 -6.55 7.45
N THR A 52 14.68 -6.86 7.46
CA THR A 52 14.09 -7.93 8.28
C THR A 52 13.43 -9.06 7.47
N GLY A 53 13.27 -8.89 6.16
CA GLY A 53 12.66 -9.84 5.25
C GLY A 53 11.13 -9.94 5.34
N HIS A 54 10.47 -9.03 6.06
CA HIS A 54 9.00 -9.00 6.18
C HIS A 54 8.48 -7.56 6.27
N TYR A 55 7.20 -7.37 5.93
CA TYR A 55 6.51 -6.09 6.16
C TYR A 55 6.00 -5.99 7.61
N PRO A 56 5.89 -4.77 8.17
CA PRO A 56 5.21 -4.54 9.44
C PRO A 56 3.73 -4.93 9.40
N ASP A 57 3.11 -5.19 10.55
CA ASP A 57 1.73 -5.71 10.61
C ASP A 57 0.69 -4.68 10.16
N ASP A 58 0.96 -3.39 10.41
CA ASP A 58 0.11 -2.29 9.93
C ASP A 58 0.23 -2.03 8.42
N VAL A 59 1.11 -2.76 7.73
CA VAL A 59 1.35 -2.57 6.29
C VAL A 59 1.01 -3.82 5.52
N THR A 60 -0.19 -3.81 4.96
CA THR A 60 -0.59 -4.80 3.95
C THR A 60 -0.27 -4.24 2.55
N PRO A 61 0.56 -4.91 1.74
CA PRO A 61 0.78 -4.51 0.36
C PRO A 61 -0.42 -4.91 -0.52
N TRP A 62 -0.60 -4.18 -1.62
CA TRP A 62 -1.35 -4.64 -2.77
C TRP A 62 -0.69 -5.88 -3.36
N LEU A 63 -1.46 -6.95 -3.56
CA LEU A 63 -0.99 -8.17 -4.19
C LEU A 63 -1.53 -8.26 -5.61
N ALA A 64 -0.65 -8.25 -6.60
CA ALA A 64 -1.00 -8.51 -7.98
C ALA A 64 -0.63 -9.95 -8.33
N SER A 65 -1.65 -10.80 -8.48
CA SER A 65 -1.50 -12.23 -8.75
C SER A 65 -2.10 -12.58 -10.11
N CYS A 66 -1.34 -13.34 -10.90
CA CYS A 66 -1.80 -13.84 -12.20
C CYS A 66 -1.82 -15.37 -12.13
N ASP A 67 -3.00 -16.00 -12.27
CA ASP A 67 -3.15 -17.46 -12.15
C ASP A 67 -2.37 -18.25 -13.22
N ARG A 68 -1.87 -17.56 -14.25
CA ARG A 68 -1.15 -18.12 -15.39
C ARG A 68 0.36 -17.92 -15.30
N CYS A 69 0.82 -17.06 -14.41
CA CYS A 69 2.24 -16.77 -14.23
C CYS A 69 2.70 -17.27 -12.86
N PRO A 70 3.90 -17.85 -12.75
CA PRO A 70 4.41 -18.33 -11.47
C PRO A 70 4.70 -17.18 -10.49
N ASP A 71 4.93 -15.97 -11.01
CA ASP A 71 5.32 -14.80 -10.23
C ASP A 71 4.13 -13.84 -10.04
N GLY A 72 3.82 -13.55 -8.78
CA GLY A 72 2.98 -12.42 -8.36
C GLY A 72 3.87 -11.25 -7.90
N GLU A 73 3.34 -10.03 -7.99
CA GLU A 73 4.06 -8.81 -7.63
C GLU A 73 3.37 -8.08 -6.48
N ARG A 74 4.16 -7.43 -5.60
CA ARG A 74 3.66 -6.73 -4.41
C ARG A 74 3.95 -5.25 -4.49
N PHE A 75 2.97 -4.42 -4.13
CA PHE A 75 3.11 -2.96 -4.18
C PHE A 75 2.57 -2.32 -2.91
N LEU A 76 3.21 -1.26 -2.43
CA LEU A 76 2.72 -0.51 -1.27
C LEU A 76 1.70 0.58 -1.64
N SER A 77 1.58 0.87 -2.93
CA SER A 77 0.67 1.88 -3.46
C SER A 77 -0.21 1.31 -4.58
N GLU A 78 -1.46 1.75 -4.60
CA GLU A 78 -2.48 1.35 -5.58
C GLU A 78 -2.07 1.62 -7.02
N ARG A 79 -1.55 2.83 -7.27
CA ARG A 79 -1.21 3.31 -8.63
C ARG A 79 -0.18 2.42 -9.32
N PRO A 80 0.99 2.12 -8.72
CA PRO A 80 1.92 1.12 -9.24
C PRO A 80 1.27 -0.24 -9.48
N ALA A 81 0.46 -0.72 -8.53
CA ALA A 81 -0.16 -2.03 -8.60
C ALA A 81 -1.13 -2.17 -9.79
N ARG A 82 -2.04 -1.21 -9.94
CA ARG A 82 -2.96 -1.14 -11.08
C ARG A 82 -2.24 -0.96 -12.40
N ARG A 83 -1.20 -0.14 -12.44
CA ARG A 83 -0.41 0.08 -13.66
C ARG A 83 0.25 -1.22 -14.10
N TRP A 84 0.91 -1.92 -13.19
CA TRP A 84 1.52 -3.22 -13.47
C TRP A 84 0.47 -4.22 -13.96
N ALA A 85 -0.66 -4.35 -13.27
CA ALA A 85 -1.72 -5.26 -13.64
C ALA A 85 -2.25 -5.00 -15.06
N ARG A 86 -2.49 -3.72 -15.41
CA ARG A 86 -2.93 -3.31 -16.75
C ARG A 86 -1.88 -3.61 -17.82
N THR A 87 -0.62 -3.29 -17.54
CA THR A 87 0.50 -3.55 -18.46
C THR A 87 0.64 -5.06 -18.67
N HIS A 88 0.67 -5.84 -17.59
CA HIS A 88 0.76 -7.30 -17.65
C HIS A 88 -0.39 -7.86 -18.48
N ALA A 89 -1.64 -7.55 -18.13
CA ALA A 89 -2.81 -8.04 -18.85
C ALA A 89 -2.80 -7.68 -20.33
N ARG A 90 -2.35 -6.47 -20.71
CA ARG A 90 -2.22 -6.09 -22.13
C ARG A 90 -1.17 -6.89 -22.89
N HIS A 91 -0.03 -7.18 -22.25
CA HIS A 91 1.07 -7.89 -22.91
C HIS A 91 0.87 -9.40 -22.95
N THR A 92 0.35 -9.98 -21.87
CA THR A 92 0.18 -11.44 -21.75
C THR A 92 -1.22 -11.91 -22.10
N ARG A 93 -2.20 -11.00 -22.15
CA ARG A 93 -3.64 -11.30 -22.23
C ARG A 93 -4.14 -12.14 -21.05
N HIS A 94 -3.39 -12.20 -19.96
CA HIS A 94 -3.82 -12.88 -18.74
C HIS A 94 -4.61 -11.91 -17.87
N ALA A 95 -5.64 -12.42 -17.19
CA ALA A 95 -6.30 -11.68 -16.14
C ALA A 95 -5.39 -11.63 -14.92
N VAL A 96 -5.25 -10.45 -14.33
CA VAL A 96 -4.50 -10.21 -13.09
C VAL A 96 -5.50 -9.89 -12.00
N ARG A 97 -5.48 -10.68 -10.93
CA ARG A 97 -6.21 -10.40 -9.69
C ARG A 97 -5.38 -9.44 -8.84
N LEU A 98 -5.99 -8.34 -8.46
CA LEU A 98 -5.39 -7.29 -7.66
C LEU A 98 -6.12 -7.23 -6.31
N ASP A 99 -5.46 -7.74 -5.27
CA ASP A 99 -5.96 -7.72 -3.90
C ASP A 99 -5.48 -6.44 -3.20
N PRO A 100 -6.37 -5.48 -2.89
CA PRO A 100 -6.01 -4.29 -2.14
C PRO A 100 -5.79 -4.62 -0.65
N PRO A 101 -5.08 -3.76 0.10
CA PRO A 101 -4.98 -3.89 1.56
C PRO A 101 -6.33 -3.69 2.25
N THR A 102 -7.18 -2.82 1.69
CA THR A 102 -8.53 -2.57 2.17
C THR A 102 -9.48 -2.48 0.96
N GLY A 103 -10.64 -3.11 1.06
CA GLY A 103 -11.65 -3.12 0.00
C GLY A 103 -11.67 -4.40 -0.82
N ASP A 104 -12.33 -4.33 -1.98
CA ASP A 104 -12.63 -5.50 -2.80
C ASP A 104 -11.51 -5.83 -3.80
N VAL A 105 -11.33 -7.12 -4.01
CA VAL A 105 -10.43 -7.66 -5.04
C VAL A 105 -10.89 -7.23 -6.44
N GLU A 106 -9.99 -6.62 -7.20
CA GLU A 106 -10.22 -6.22 -8.59
C GLU A 106 -9.61 -7.24 -9.56
N VAL A 107 -10.27 -7.49 -10.69
CA VAL A 107 -9.69 -8.31 -11.79
C VAL A 107 -9.42 -7.40 -12.98
N VAL A 108 -8.15 -7.31 -13.37
CA VAL A 108 -7.69 -6.52 -14.50
C VAL A 108 -7.41 -7.43 -15.69
N SER A 109 -8.16 -7.22 -16.77
CA SER A 109 -8.03 -7.96 -18.03
C SER A 109 -7.51 -7.05 -19.15
N ALA A 110 -7.06 -7.64 -20.26
CA ALA A 110 -6.60 -6.89 -21.43
C ALA A 110 -7.69 -5.96 -22.01
N GLU A 111 -8.96 -6.36 -21.82
CA GLU A 111 -10.17 -5.72 -22.35
C GLU A 111 -10.79 -4.72 -21.35
N GLY A 112 -9.97 -4.04 -20.55
CA GLY A 112 -10.45 -3.09 -19.53
C GLY A 112 -11.07 -3.77 -18.30
N PRO A 113 -11.47 -2.99 -17.26
CA PRO A 113 -12.05 -3.56 -16.05
C PRO A 113 -13.35 -4.26 -16.42
N SER A 114 -13.36 -5.60 -16.30
CA SER A 114 -14.59 -6.36 -16.41
C SER A 114 -15.38 -6.12 -15.12
N GLU A 115 -16.36 -5.21 -15.16
CA GLU A 115 -17.32 -5.02 -14.09
C GLU A 115 -17.98 -6.37 -13.80
N ARG A 116 -17.62 -7.00 -12.68
CA ARG A 116 -18.32 -8.20 -12.20
C ARG A 116 -19.70 -7.75 -11.74
N SER A 117 -20.74 -7.97 -12.56
CA SER A 117 -22.13 -7.92 -12.10
C SER A 117 -22.35 -8.98 -11.01
N PRO A 118 -22.94 -8.66 -9.86
CA PRO A 118 -23.40 -9.68 -8.92
C PRO A 118 -24.69 -10.35 -9.45
N PRO A 119 -25.02 -11.57 -8.98
CA PRO A 119 -26.18 -12.35 -9.42
C PRO A 119 -27.53 -11.78 -8.93
#